data_AF-A0A8T4MPD0-F1
#
_entry.id   AF-A0A8T4MPD0-F1
#
_cell.length_a   1.000
_cell.length_b   1.000
_cell.length_c   1.000
_cell.angle_alpha   90.00
_cell.angle_beta   90.00
_cell.angle_gamma   90.00
#
_symmetry.space_group_name_H-M   'P 1'
#
loop_
_entity.id
_entity.type
_entity.pdbx_description
1 polymer ?
#
loop_
_entity_poly.entity_id
_entity_poly.type
_entity_poly.pdbx_seq_one_letter_code
_entity_poly.pdbx_strand_id
1 'polypeptide(L)'
;MDWKLLLIPIIGFFIGYITNYLVIVMLFHPKRKIFGIQGIIPKRKAVLAKKISEVTPDIMPPYFKKIEKIPIIGKMVIEEFKKAVETQVNSLSDKELELLIHKVFKNEMKFIVWLGGVIGLLIGFLQLLIVVYL
;
A
#
# COMPACT_ATOMS: atom_id res chain seq x y z
N MET A 1 17.89 25.73 -31.70
CA MET A 1 17.15 24.83 -30.80
C MET A 1 17.16 25.46 -29.43
N ASP A 2 16.02 25.92 -28.94
CA ASP A 2 15.96 26.46 -27.58
C ASP A 2 16.26 25.35 -26.58
N TRP A 3 17.39 25.44 -25.88
CA TRP A 3 17.80 24.47 -24.85
C TRP A 3 16.73 24.29 -23.75
N LYS A 4 15.83 25.27 -23.62
CA LYS A 4 14.65 25.24 -22.75
C LYS A 4 13.66 24.12 -23.09
N LEU A 5 13.62 23.66 -24.34
CA LEU A 5 12.73 22.59 -24.78
C LEU A 5 13.11 21.22 -24.19
N LEU A 6 14.41 20.99 -23.93
CA LEU A 6 14.90 19.81 -23.22
C LEU A 6 14.52 19.80 -21.73
N LEU A 7 14.08 20.93 -21.17
CA LEU A 7 13.61 20.97 -19.78
C LEU A 7 12.24 20.29 -19.63
N ILE A 8 11.43 20.17 -20.69
CA ILE A 8 10.08 19.63 -20.61
C ILE A 8 10.07 18.15 -20.16
N PRO A 9 10.81 17.22 -20.81
CA PRO A 9 10.91 15.82 -20.34
C PRO A 9 11.50 15.68 -18.94
N ILE A 10 12.48 16.52 -18.60
CA ILE A 10 13.16 16.48 -17.31
C ILE A 10 12.19 16.88 -16.19
N ILE A 11 11.47 17.99 -16.38
CA ILE A 11 10.45 18.44 -15.44
C ILE A 11 9.35 17.38 -15.30
N GLY A 12 8.92 16.76 -16.41
CA GLY A 12 7.97 15.64 -16.40
C GLY A 12 8.45 14.48 -15.53
N PHE A 13 9.71 14.06 -15.68
CA PHE A 13 10.32 13.03 -14.83
C PHE A 13 10.26 13.38 -13.35
N PHE A 14 10.69 14.59 -12.97
CA PHE A 14 10.72 15.01 -11.57
C PHE A 14 9.32 15.14 -10.97
N ILE A 15 8.36 15.69 -11.72
CA ILE A 15 6.95 15.76 -11.27
C ILE A 15 6.40 14.36 -11.04
N GLY A 16 6.61 13.44 -11.99
CA GLY A 16 6.15 12.06 -11.90
C GLY A 16 6.80 11.31 -10.72
N TYR A 17 8.09 11.50 -10.50
CA TYR A 17 8.83 10.90 -9.40
C TYR A 17 8.38 11.45 -8.03
N ILE A 18 8.38 12.78 -7.86
CA ILE A 18 8.04 13.44 -6.60
C ILE A 18 6.58 13.18 -6.23
N THR A 19 5.65 13.24 -7.18
CA THR A 19 4.23 13.01 -6.90
C THR A 19 3.97 11.58 -6.44
N ASN A 20 4.56 10.58 -7.10
CA ASN A 20 4.40 9.19 -6.67
C ASN A 20 5.09 8.91 -5.32
N TYR A 21 6.24 9.52 -5.06
CA TYR A 21 6.87 9.46 -3.75
C TYR A 21 5.96 10.04 -2.66
N LEU A 22 5.34 11.20 -2.92
CA LEU A 22 4.45 11.86 -1.97
C LEU A 22 3.20 11.00 -1.67
N VAL A 23 2.61 10.37 -2.69
CA VAL A 23 1.47 9.45 -2.52
C VAL A 23 1.85 8.33 -1.55
N ILE A 24 3.03 7.73 -1.70
CA ILE A 24 3.48 6.66 -0.79
C ILE A 24 3.62 7.19 0.63
N VAL A 25 4.19 8.38 0.82
CA VAL A 25 4.29 9.00 2.15
C VAL A 25 2.91 9.25 2.77
N MET A 26 1.94 9.71 1.97
CA MET A 26 0.55 9.95 2.40
C MET A 26 -0.21 8.67 2.79
N LEU A 27 0.21 7.49 2.33
CA LEU A 27 -0.39 6.24 2.79
C LEU A 27 -0.15 6.01 4.29
N PHE A 28 1.00 6.44 4.81
CA PHE A 28 1.43 6.18 6.19
C PHE A 28 1.28 7.40 7.12
N HIS A 29 1.39 8.62 6.58
CA HIS A 29 1.38 9.86 7.36
C HIS A 29 0.18 10.76 7.01
N PRO A 30 -0.41 11.49 8.00
CA PRO A 30 -0.10 11.45 9.42
C PRO A 30 -0.73 10.23 10.12
N LYS A 31 -0.03 9.66 11.10
CA LYS A 31 -0.45 8.44 11.82
C LYS A 31 -1.74 8.65 12.60
N ARG A 32 -1.85 9.83 13.21
CA ARG A 32 -3.04 10.30 13.92
C ARG A 32 -3.78 11.32 13.07
N LYS A 33 -5.10 11.43 13.28
CA LYS A 33 -5.95 12.37 12.57
C LYS A 33 -5.57 13.82 12.97
N ILE A 34 -5.09 14.60 12.00
CA ILE A 34 -4.73 16.01 12.16
C ILE A 34 -5.57 16.81 11.17
N PHE A 35 -6.35 17.80 11.63
CA PHE A 35 -7.26 18.60 10.79
C PHE A 35 -8.14 17.76 9.83
N GLY A 36 -8.54 16.55 10.25
CA GLY A 36 -9.33 15.63 9.41
C GLY A 36 -8.51 14.72 8.49
N ILE A 37 -7.23 15.01 8.28
CA ILE A 37 -6.32 14.25 7.42
C ILE A 37 -5.65 13.15 8.25
N GLN A 38 -5.63 11.93 7.70
CA GLN A 38 -4.96 10.76 8.27
C GLN A 38 -4.45 9.89 7.13
N GLY A 39 -3.29 9.26 7.33
CA GLY A 39 -2.77 8.28 6.39
C GLY A 39 -3.76 7.15 6.15
N ILE A 40 -3.81 6.63 4.93
CA ILE A 40 -4.81 5.62 4.53
C ILE A 40 -4.67 4.32 5.33
N ILE A 41 -3.43 3.86 5.55
CA ILE A 41 -3.13 2.62 6.27
C ILE A 41 -3.59 2.68 7.73
N PRO A 42 -3.14 3.65 8.56
CA PRO A 42 -3.60 3.72 9.94
C PRO A 42 -5.12 3.93 10.05
N LYS A 43 -5.73 4.69 9.12
CA LYS A 43 -7.19 4.88 9.06
C LYS A 43 -7.96 3.59 8.79
N ARG A 44 -7.38 2.64 8.04
CA ARG A 44 -8.04 1.38 7.64
C ARG A 44 -7.58 0.16 8.46
N LYS A 45 -6.71 0.33 9.45
CA LYS A 45 -6.16 -0.77 10.26
C LYS A 45 -7.23 -1.73 10.82
N ALA A 46 -8.31 -1.21 11.42
CA ALA A 46 -9.38 -2.06 11.95
C ALA A 46 -10.10 -2.88 10.85
N VAL A 47 -10.30 -2.28 9.67
CA VAL A 47 -10.89 -2.97 8.52
C VAL A 47 -9.93 -4.04 7.98
N LEU A 48 -8.62 -3.79 7.99
CA LEU A 48 -7.61 -4.77 7.63
C LEU A 48 -7.61 -5.94 8.61
N ALA A 49 -7.66 -5.68 9.92
CA ALA A 49 -7.71 -6.70 10.96
C ALA A 49 -8.90 -7.64 10.75
N LYS A 50 -10.09 -7.08 10.52
CA LYS A 50 -11.31 -7.84 10.24
C LYS A 50 -11.24 -8.63 8.93
N LYS A 51 -10.76 -8.03 7.84
CA LYS A 51 -10.62 -8.74 6.56
C LYS A 51 -9.59 -9.87 6.63
N ILE A 52 -8.49 -9.67 7.37
CA ILE A 52 -7.47 -10.70 7.59
C ILE A 52 -8.06 -11.84 8.42
N SER A 53 -8.82 -11.55 9.50
CA SER A 53 -9.48 -12.59 10.29
C SER A 53 -10.53 -13.36 9.48
N GLU A 54 -11.24 -12.73 8.57
CA GLU A 54 -12.19 -13.40 7.67
C GLU A 54 -11.53 -14.42 6.74
N VAL A 55 -10.34 -14.13 6.19
CA VAL A 55 -9.58 -15.05 5.31
C VAL A 55 -8.66 -16.01 6.07
N THR A 56 -8.54 -15.82 7.38
CA THR A 56 -7.67 -16.63 8.25
C THR A 56 -7.98 -18.14 8.19
N PRO A 57 -9.24 -18.60 8.13
CA PRO A 57 -9.55 -20.03 8.01
C PRO A 57 -8.92 -20.69 6.77
N ASP A 58 -8.78 -19.95 5.67
CA ASP A 58 -8.26 -20.48 4.42
C ASP A 58 -6.74 -20.72 4.48
N ILE A 59 -6.03 -19.87 5.23
CA ILE A 59 -4.59 -19.94 5.46
C ILE A 59 -4.22 -20.81 6.67
N MET A 60 -5.21 -21.38 7.38
CA MET A 60 -4.94 -22.28 8.50
C MET A 60 -4.14 -23.51 8.04
N PRO A 61 -3.18 -23.96 8.85
CA PRO A 61 -2.44 -25.17 8.56
C PRO A 61 -3.35 -26.39 8.38
N PRO A 62 -2.97 -27.38 7.55
CA PRO A 62 -3.81 -28.54 7.24
C PRO A 62 -4.29 -29.34 8.44
N TYR A 63 -3.57 -29.30 9.57
CA TYR A 63 -3.97 -29.96 10.81
C TYR A 63 -5.17 -29.29 11.49
N PHE A 64 -5.33 -27.96 11.37
CA PHE A 64 -6.52 -27.25 11.85
C PHE A 64 -7.78 -27.58 11.03
N LYS A 65 -7.63 -27.84 9.72
CA LYS A 65 -8.73 -28.30 8.86
C LYS A 65 -9.30 -29.66 9.27
N LYS A 66 -8.56 -30.47 10.04
CA LYS A 66 -9.09 -31.71 10.64
C LYS A 66 -10.05 -31.40 11.81
N ILE A 67 -9.74 -30.37 12.59
CA ILE A 67 -10.55 -29.92 13.73
C ILE A 67 -11.85 -29.26 13.26
N GLU A 68 -11.81 -28.55 12.14
CA GLU A 68 -12.97 -27.95 11.48
C GLU A 68 -14.10 -28.96 11.20
N LYS A 69 -13.75 -30.21 10.85
CA LYS A 69 -14.71 -31.27 10.55
C LYS A 69 -15.47 -31.79 11.77
N ILE A 70 -15.04 -31.43 12.98
CA ILE A 70 -15.68 -31.87 14.21
C ILE A 70 -16.90 -30.96 14.47
N PRO A 71 -18.13 -31.51 14.53
CA PRO A 71 -19.31 -30.70 14.81
C PRO A 71 -19.17 -29.97 16.15
N ILE A 72 -19.62 -28.71 16.19
CA ILE A 72 -19.54 -27.78 17.34
C ILE A 72 -18.11 -27.30 17.64
N ILE A 73 -17.15 -28.22 17.85
CA ILE A 73 -15.76 -27.89 18.22
C ILE A 73 -15.05 -27.15 17.08
N GLY A 74 -15.19 -27.60 15.83
CA GLY A 74 -14.56 -26.96 14.68
C GLY A 74 -14.98 -25.51 14.49
N LYS A 75 -16.28 -25.23 14.61
CA LYS A 75 -16.81 -23.86 14.51
C LYS A 75 -16.30 -22.95 15.65
N MET A 76 -16.25 -23.47 16.87
CA MET A 76 -15.76 -22.71 18.03
C MET A 76 -14.28 -22.34 17.89
N VAL A 77 -13.45 -23.30 17.47
CA VAL A 77 -12.01 -23.08 17.25
C VAL A 77 -11.77 -22.06 16.15
N ILE A 78 -12.52 -22.13 15.05
CA ILE A 78 -12.39 -21.17 13.94
C ILE A 78 -12.72 -19.75 14.42
N GLU A 79 -13.86 -19.57 15.10
CA GLU A 79 -14.26 -18.23 15.56
C GLU A 79 -13.31 -17.65 16.60
N GLU A 80 -12.79 -18.46 17.52
CA GLU A 80 -11.76 -18.01 18.47
C GLU A 80 -10.44 -17.66 17.77
N PHE A 81 -10.05 -18.42 16.75
CA PHE A 81 -8.85 -18.10 15.98
C PHE A 81 -9.01 -16.81 15.16
N LYS A 82 -10.18 -16.58 14.55
CA LYS A 82 -10.50 -15.31 13.87
C LYS A 82 -10.36 -14.13 14.84
N LYS A 83 -10.97 -14.22 16.02
CA LYS A 83 -10.87 -13.17 17.05
C LYS A 83 -9.44 -12.95 17.51
N ALA A 84 -8.66 -14.02 17.68
CA ALA A 84 -7.26 -13.92 18.07
C ALA A 84 -6.43 -13.17 17.01
N VAL A 85 -6.61 -13.48 15.73
CA VAL A 85 -5.92 -12.78 14.63
C VAL A 85 -6.36 -11.32 14.55
N GLU A 86 -7.66 -11.03 14.63
CA GLU A 86 -8.15 -9.65 14.60
C GLU A 86 -7.59 -8.83 15.77
N THR A 87 -7.58 -9.41 16.97
CA THR A 87 -7.02 -8.77 18.17
C THR A 87 -5.52 -8.54 18.02
N GLN A 88 -4.79 -9.50 17.47
CA GLN A 88 -3.35 -9.39 17.25
C GLN A 88 -2.99 -8.32 16.22
N VAL A 89 -3.78 -8.17 15.15
CA VAL A 89 -3.57 -7.09 14.18
C VAL A 89 -3.94 -5.73 14.79
N ASN A 90 -5.01 -5.68 15.58
CA ASN A 90 -5.44 -4.46 16.27
C ASN A 90 -4.49 -4.03 17.40
N SER A 91 -3.77 -4.95 18.03
CA SER A 91 -2.80 -4.65 19.09
C SER A 91 -1.49 -4.06 18.57
N LEU A 92 -1.15 -4.27 17.28
CA LEU A 92 0.04 -3.66 16.66
C LEU A 92 -0.04 -2.14 16.73
N SER A 93 1.01 -1.47 17.21
CA SER A 93 1.11 -0.02 17.09
C SER A 93 1.15 0.43 15.62
N ASP A 94 0.78 1.69 15.36
CA ASP A 94 0.87 2.27 14.00
C ASP A 94 2.29 2.14 13.42
N LYS A 95 3.31 2.19 14.28
CA LYS A 95 4.72 2.03 13.89
C LYS A 95 5.05 0.59 13.49
N GLU A 96 4.55 -0.40 14.22
CA GLU A 96 4.79 -1.81 13.90
C GLU A 96 4.09 -2.20 12.60
N LEU A 97 2.84 -1.78 12.42
CA LEU A 97 2.11 -2.01 11.17
C LEU A 97 2.82 -1.36 9.97
N GLU A 98 3.29 -0.13 10.14
CA GLU A 98 4.09 0.56 9.12
C GLU A 98 5.39 -0.20 8.82
N LEU A 99 6.13 -0.65 9.83
CA LEU A 99 7.37 -1.40 9.63
C LEU A 99 7.14 -2.73 8.89
N LEU A 100 6.05 -3.44 9.20
CA LEU A 100 5.67 -4.66 8.50
C LEU A 100 5.36 -4.39 7.04
N ILE A 101 4.47 -3.43 6.77
CA ILE A 101 4.08 -3.08 5.40
C ILE A 101 5.29 -2.52 4.63
N HIS A 102 6.06 -1.62 5.23
CA HIS A 102 7.24 -1.05 4.59
C HIS A 102 8.25 -2.13 4.23
N LYS A 103 8.49 -3.12 5.10
CA LYS A 103 9.41 -4.23 4.81
C LYS A 103 8.91 -5.10 3.66
N VAL A 104 7.62 -5.42 3.64
CA VAL A 104 7.02 -6.27 2.60
C VAL A 104 6.95 -5.56 1.25
N PHE A 105 6.62 -4.27 1.24
CA PHE A 105 6.34 -3.51 0.01
C PHE A 105 7.48 -2.57 -0.42
N LYS A 106 8.66 -2.64 0.21
CA LYS A 106 9.76 -1.68 -0.03
C LYS A 106 10.16 -1.59 -1.50
N ASN A 107 10.21 -2.73 -2.17
CA ASN A 107 10.71 -2.81 -3.54
C ASN A 107 9.62 -2.40 -4.53
N GLU A 108 8.39 -2.81 -4.26
CA GLU A 108 7.18 -2.51 -4.99
C GLU A 108 6.91 -0.99 -4.98
N MET A 109 7.06 -0.36 -3.81
CA MET A 109 6.96 1.08 -3.63
C MET A 109 8.01 1.83 -4.45
N LYS A 110 9.27 1.40 -4.41
CA LYS A 110 10.34 2.01 -5.22
C LYS A 110 10.08 1.89 -6.71
N PHE A 111 9.60 0.72 -7.13
CA PHE A 111 9.23 0.48 -8.52
C PHE A 111 8.12 1.43 -8.98
N ILE A 112 7.07 1.64 -8.17
CA ILE A 112 5.98 2.58 -8.48
C ILE A 112 6.50 4.02 -8.64
N VAL A 113 7.39 4.47 -7.74
CA VAL A 113 7.99 5.82 -7.84
C VAL A 113 8.82 5.96 -9.12
N TRP A 114 9.63 4.96 -9.44
CA TRP A 114 10.47 4.96 -10.63
C TRP A 114 9.64 4.95 -11.91
N LEU A 115 8.60 4.10 -11.98
CA LEU A 115 7.63 4.11 -13.08
C LEU A 115 6.98 5.48 -13.25
N GLY A 116 6.63 6.14 -12.15
CA GLY A 116 6.14 7.51 -12.15
C GLY A 116 7.05 8.48 -12.89
N GLY A 117 8.34 8.46 -12.58
CA GLY A 117 9.34 9.28 -13.26
C GLY A 117 9.47 8.91 -14.74
N VAL A 118 9.55 7.62 -15.06
CA VAL A 118 9.65 7.14 -16.45
C VAL A 118 8.44 7.57 -17.29
N ILE A 119 7.22 7.43 -16.76
CA ILE A 119 6.00 7.87 -17.43
C ILE A 119 6.01 9.38 -17.62
N GLY A 120 6.39 10.15 -16.60
CA GLY A 120 6.53 11.61 -16.69
C GLY A 120 7.54 12.03 -17.76
N LEU A 121 8.65 11.31 -17.88
CA LEU A 121 9.65 11.53 -18.93
C LEU A 121 9.08 11.25 -20.32
N LEU A 122 8.39 10.12 -20.50
CA LEU A 122 7.77 9.77 -21.78
C LEU A 122 6.71 10.79 -22.21
N ILE A 123 5.87 11.24 -21.27
CA ILE A 123 4.87 12.28 -21.53
C ILE A 123 5.56 13.59 -21.93
N GLY A 124 6.61 14.00 -21.23
CA GLY A 124 7.33 15.21 -21.56
C GLY A 124 8.07 15.12 -22.91
N PHE A 125 8.56 13.95 -23.31
CA PHE A 125 9.08 13.71 -24.67
C PHE A 125 7.97 13.81 -25.73
N LEU A 126 6.80 13.23 -25.46
CA LEU A 126 5.65 13.36 -26.35
C LEU A 126 5.22 14.83 -26.50
N GLN A 127 5.18 15.58 -25.41
CA GLN A 127 4.89 17.01 -25.41
C GLN A 127 5.94 17.80 -26.21
N LEU A 128 7.22 17.46 -26.05
CA LEU A 128 8.30 18.07 -26.83
C LEU A 128 8.12 17.81 -28.34
N LEU A 129 7.78 16.59 -28.74
CA LEU A 129 7.50 16.26 -30.15
C LEU A 129 6.32 17.09 -30.68
N ILE A 130 5.22 17.17 -29.92
CA ILE A 130 4.06 17.98 -30.32
C ILE A 130 4.46 19.44 -30.54
N VAL A 131 5.23 20.03 -29.62
CA VAL A 131 5.68 21.45 -29.71
C VAL A 131 6.64 21.69 -30.88
N VAL A 132 7.41 20.69 -31.30
CA VAL A 132 8.39 20.84 -32.40
C VAL A 132 7.74 20.63 -33.78
N TYR A 133 6.73 19.77 -33.88
CA TYR A 133 6.12 19.37 -35.17
C TYR A 133 4.75 20.02 -35.46
N LEU A 134 4.15 20.70 -34.49
CA LEU A 134 2.85 21.38 -34.61
C LEU A 134 3.00 22.88 -34.35
#